data_AF-R7SI42-F1
#
_entry.id   AF-R7SI42-F1
#
_cell.length_a   1.000
_cell.length_b   1.000
_cell.length_c   1.000
_cell.angle_alpha   90.00
_cell.angle_beta   90.00
_cell.angle_gamma   90.00
#
_symmetry.space_group_name_H-M   'P 1'
#
loop_
_entity.id
_entity.type
_entity.pdbx_description
1 polymer ?
#
loop_
_entity_poly.entity_id
_entity_poly.type
_entity_poly.pdbx_seq_one_letter_code
_entity_poly.pdbx_strand_id
1 'polypeptide(L)' 'FPSRAFSPPAPVFTENSVEEQEVESIIDHQRRGRGYRFLVHWRGFPSSHDSWLPGAE' A
#
# COMPACT_ATOMS: atom_id res chain seq x y z
N PHE A 1 9.82 -22.25 -14.37
CA PHE A 1 10.17 -20.85 -14.06
C PHE A 1 9.80 -20.58 -12.61
N PRO A 2 10.67 -20.91 -11.65
CA PRO A 2 10.32 -20.75 -10.26
C PRO A 2 10.32 -19.25 -9.94
N SER A 3 9.21 -18.81 -9.37
CA SER A 3 9.15 -17.67 -8.47
C SER A 3 9.77 -16.38 -9.01
N ARG A 4 8.94 -15.59 -9.71
CA ARG A 4 9.07 -14.13 -9.68
C ARG A 4 8.90 -13.73 -8.22
N ALA A 5 9.99 -13.85 -7.45
CA ALA A 5 10.11 -13.23 -6.15
C ALA A 5 9.99 -11.74 -6.44
N PHE A 6 8.76 -11.23 -6.34
CA PHE A 6 8.52 -9.82 -6.13
C PHE A 6 9.25 -9.52 -4.84
N SER A 7 10.52 -9.14 -4.95
CA SER A 7 11.15 -8.41 -3.86
C SER A 7 10.27 -7.19 -3.74
N PRO A 8 9.48 -7.04 -2.66
CA PRO A 8 8.80 -5.78 -2.46
C PRO A 8 9.89 -4.69 -2.54
N PRO A 9 9.64 -3.56 -3.23
CA PRO A 9 10.58 -2.46 -3.17
C PRO A 9 10.80 -2.23 -1.68
N ALA A 10 12.07 -2.26 -1.26
CA ALA A 10 12.40 -2.13 0.14
C ALA A 10 11.63 -0.91 0.66
N PRO A 11 10.80 -1.04 1.72
CA PRO A 11 10.06 0.09 2.25
C PRO A 11 11.06 1.21 2.46
N VAL A 12 10.86 2.33 1.76
CA VAL A 12 11.76 3.46 1.88
C VAL A 12 11.42 4.06 3.24
N PHE A 13 12.18 3.65 4.25
CA PHE A 13 12.10 4.25 5.56
C PHE A 13 12.76 5.63 5.47
N THR A 14 11.94 6.64 5.24
CA THR A 14 12.39 8.02 5.40
C THR A 14 12.68 8.27 6.88
N GLU A 15 13.58 9.20 7.19
CA GLU A 15 14.17 9.48 8.51
C GLU A 15 13.15 9.62 9.67
N ASN A 16 11.87 9.77 9.35
CA ASN A 16 10.73 9.84 10.26
C ASN A 16 10.06 8.48 10.57
N SER A 17 10.63 7.33 10.16
CA SER A 17 10.01 5.99 10.31
C SER A 17 8.63 5.85 9.66
N VAL A 18 8.38 6.64 8.62
CA VAL A 18 7.17 6.53 7.81
C VAL A 18 7.51 5.62 6.63
N GLU A 19 6.83 4.48 6.54
CA GLU A 19 6.99 3.53 5.42
C GLU A 19 6.39 4.15 4.16
N GLU A 20 7.24 4.79 3.36
CA GLU A 20 6.84 5.33 2.06
C GLU A 20 6.99 4.22 1.01
N GLN A 21 5.86 3.81 0.45
CA GLN A 21 5.80 2.82 -0.62
C GLN A 21 5.14 3.42 -1.86
N GLU A 22 5.56 3.00 -3.05
CA GLU A 22 5.08 3.56 -4.32
C GLU A 22 3.66 3.05 -4.63
N VAL A 23 2.68 3.92 -4.39
CA VAL A 23 1.28 3.68 -4.73
C VAL A 23 1.07 3.85 -6.23
N GLU A 24 0.46 2.86 -6.88
CA GLU A 24 0.00 3.00 -8.25
C GLU A 24 -1.27 3.83 -8.33
N SER A 25 -2.28 3.43 -7.55
CA SER A 25 -3.61 4.06 -7.53
C SER A 25 -4.39 3.64 -6.28
N ILE A 26 -5.34 4.48 -5.87
CA ILE A 26 -6.32 4.12 -4.85
C ILE A 26 -7.49 3.42 -5.56
N ILE A 27 -7.70 2.14 -5.26
CA ILE A 27 -8.75 1.32 -5.89
C ILE A 27 -10.11 1.63 -5.27
N ASP A 28 -10.14 1.76 -3.94
CA ASP A 28 -11.37 1.90 -3.18
C ASP A 28 -11.13 2.74 -1.93
N HIS A 29 -12.21 3.30 -1.38
CA HIS A 29 -12.17 3.98 -0.09
C HIS A 29 -13.43 3.62 0.69
N GLN A 30 -13.23 3.23 1.95
CA GLN A 30 -14.32 2.83 2.82
C GLN A 30 -14.29 3.65 4.10
N ARG A 31 -15.45 4.21 4.47
CA ARG A 31 -15.61 4.87 5.75
C ARG A 31 -15.83 3.84 6.85
N ARG A 32 -14.98 3.85 7.87
CA ARG A 32 -15.09 2.95 9.03
C ARG A 32 -15.15 3.76 10.32
N GLY A 33 -16.35 3.86 10.90
CA GLY A 33 -16.59 4.64 12.11
C GLY A 33 -16.31 6.13 11.87
N ARG A 34 -15.35 6.69 12.61
CA ARG A 34 -14.95 8.10 12.49
C ARG A 34 -13.85 8.36 11.46
N GLY A 35 -13.21 7.32 10.91
CA GLY A 35 -12.11 7.45 9.97
C GLY A 35 -12.43 6.88 8.58
N TYR A 36 -11.49 7.11 7.65
CA TYR A 36 -11.50 6.50 6.32
C TYR A 36 -10.38 5.47 6.22
N ARG A 37 -10.60 4.44 5.41
CA ARG A 37 -9.55 3.55 4.93
C ARG A 37 -9.52 3.62 3.41
N PHE A 38 -8.33 3.55 2.86
CA PHE A 38 -8.09 3.57 1.42
C PHE A 38 -7.48 2.24 1.03
N LEU A 39 -8.07 1.59 0.03
CA LEU A 39 -7.49 0.41 -0.58
C LEU A 39 -6.47 0.88 -1.59
N VAL A 40 -5.21 0.65 -1.27
CA VAL A 40 -4.07 1.09 -2.03
C VAL A 40 -3.60 -0.04 -2.92
N HIS A 41 -3.54 0.22 -4.24
CA HIS A 41 -2.85 -0.64 -5.20
C HIS A 41 -1.40 -0.23 -5.29
N TRP A 42 -0.51 -1.19 -5.07
CA TRP A 42 0.93 -0.96 -5.11
C TRP A 42 1.45 -1.15 -6.51
N ARG A 43 2.29 -0.22 -6.97
CA ARG A 43 2.79 -0.28 -8.35
C ARG A 43 3.66 -1.51 -8.55
N GLY A 44 3.34 -2.27 -9.59
CA GLY A 44 4.08 -3.48 -9.93
C GLY A 44 3.73 -4.67 -9.03
N PHE A 45 2.71 -4.59 -8.17
CA PHE A 45 2.18 -5.74 -7.46
C PHE A 45 0.86 -6.23 -8.04
N PRO A 46 0.55 -7.54 -7.95
CA PRO A 46 -0.77 -8.02 -8.26
C PRO A 46 -1.79 -7.51 -7.24
N SER A 47 -3.07 -7.44 -7.62
CA SER A 47 -4.20 -7.02 -6.77
C SER A 47 -4.33 -7.81 -5.45
N SER A 48 -3.68 -8.98 -5.37
CA SER A 48 -3.57 -9.74 -4.12
C SER A 48 -2.75 -9.04 -3.03
N HIS A 49 -1.94 -8.05 -3.39
CA HIS A 49 -1.13 -7.27 -2.44
C HIS A 49 -1.82 -5.96 -2.01
N ASP A 50 -3.02 -5.68 -2.54
CA ASP A 50 -3.76 -4.48 -2.22
C ASP A 50 -4.02 -4.41 -0.71
N SER A 51 -3.68 -3.28 -0.11
CA SER A 51 -3.69 -3.12 1.34
C SER A 51 -4.55 -1.95 1.76
N TRP A 52 -5.33 -2.15 2.82
CA TRP A 52 -6.17 -1.10 3.39
C TRP A 52 -5.35 -0.25 4.36
N LEU A 53 -5.02 0.98 3.94
CA LEU A 53 -4.35 1.94 4.81
C LEU A 53 -5.38 2.84 5.51
N PRO A 54 -5.20 3.12 6.81
CA PRO A 54 -5.96 4.17 7.47
C PRO A 54 -5.59 5.52 6.84
N GLY A 55 -6.60 6.34 6.55
CA GLY A 55 -6.34 7.76 6.28
C GLY A 55 -5.72 8.36 7.52
N ALA A 56 -4.50 8.91 7.41
CA ALA A 56 -4.00 9.81 8.42
C ALA A 56 -4.95 11.01 8.49
N GLU A 57 -5.42 11.32 9.70
CA GLU A 57 -6.25 12.47 10.02
C GLU A 57 -5.40 13.74 10.16
#